data_AF-A0A6G3X1T2-F1
#
_entry.id   AF-A0A6G3X1T2-F1
#
_cell.length_a   1.000
_cell.length_b   1.000
_cell.length_c   1.000
_cell.angle_alpha   90.00
_cell.angle_beta   90.00
_cell.angle_gamma   90.00
#
_symmetry.space_group_name_H-M   'P 1'
#
loop_
_entity.id
_entity.type
_entity.pdbx_description
1 polymer ?
#
loop_
_entity_poly.entity_id
_entity_poly.type
_entity_poly.pdbx_seq_one_letter_code
_entity_poly.pdbx_strand_id
1 'polypeptide(L)'
;ALFGAGMGLAEVAFNIEGAAVERSLGRPVLPVLHGCFSLGTVVGALLGMGLTAVRFPVGWHLAAIAVAVAAAGVWTVRAVPAGTGQEEAAPGGPADSDAASDAASAAGSEGGGGRHPDGFRGQLAVWRDRRLVMIGLIVLAMAFAEGSANDWLPLLMVDGHGTSATAGSLTFMLFAVAMTT
;
A
#
# COMPACT_ATOMS: atom_id res chain seq x y z
N ALA A 1 -12.90 -5.98 12.05
CA ALA A 1 -11.54 -6.37 12.49
C ALA A 1 -10.83 -7.23 11.44
N LEU A 2 -11.31 -8.46 11.15
CA LEU A 2 -10.65 -9.37 10.20
C LEU A 2 -10.49 -8.81 8.78
N PHE A 3 -11.54 -8.18 8.23
CA PHE A 3 -11.48 -7.56 6.90
C PHE A 3 -10.43 -6.43 6.83
N GLY A 4 -10.44 -5.51 7.81
CA GLY A 4 -9.47 -4.41 7.87
C GLY A 4 -8.03 -4.87 8.10
N ALA A 5 -7.82 -5.89 8.95
CA ALA A 5 -6.49 -6.48 9.14
C ALA A 5 -5.97 -7.16 7.85
N GLY A 6 -6.85 -7.84 7.12
CA GLY A 6 -6.51 -8.46 5.83
C GLY A 6 -6.14 -7.42 4.75
N MET A 7 -6.92 -6.35 4.64
CA MET A 7 -6.62 -5.24 3.72
C MET A 7 -5.28 -4.59 4.05
N GLY A 8 -5.01 -4.29 5.32
CA GLY A 8 -3.74 -3.70 5.74
C GLY A 8 -2.52 -4.59 5.44
N LEU A 9 -2.65 -5.91 5.66
CA LEU A 9 -1.59 -6.86 5.29
C LEU A 9 -1.37 -6.92 3.78
N ALA A 10 -2.44 -6.87 2.98
CA ALA A 10 -2.36 -6.85 1.53
C ALA A 10 -1.67 -5.57 1.01
N GLU A 11 -1.99 -4.40 1.57
CA GLU A 11 -1.34 -3.13 1.22
C GLU A 11 0.16 -3.14 1.51
N VAL A 12 0.57 -3.67 2.67
CA VAL A 12 1.98 -3.81 3.00
C VAL A 12 2.68 -4.74 2.00
N ALA A 13 2.05 -5.88 1.66
CA ALA A 13 2.60 -6.80 0.66
C ALA A 13 2.73 -6.13 -0.72
N PHE A 14 1.74 -5.34 -1.16
CA PHE A 14 1.79 -4.60 -2.42
C PHE A 14 2.92 -3.57 -2.44
N ASN A 15 3.14 -2.85 -1.35
CA ASN A 15 4.21 -1.85 -1.26
C ASN A 15 5.60 -2.50 -1.28
N ILE A 16 5.76 -3.66 -0.63
CA ILE A 16 7.02 -4.42 -0.64
C ILE A 16 7.32 -4.95 -2.04
N GLU A 17 6.33 -5.60 -2.67
CA GLU A 17 6.47 -6.16 -4.02
C GLU A 17 6.70 -5.06 -5.06
N GLY A 18 5.96 -3.95 -4.96
CA GLY A 18 6.15 -2.79 -5.83
C GLY A 18 7.55 -2.21 -5.75
N ALA A 19 8.10 -2.09 -4.53
CA ALA A 19 9.48 -1.66 -4.34
C ALA A 19 10.50 -2.67 -4.91
N ALA A 20 10.22 -3.98 -4.84
CA ALA A 20 11.07 -5.00 -5.46
C ALA A 20 11.03 -4.91 -7.00
N VAL A 21 9.85 -4.70 -7.58
CA VAL A 21 9.65 -4.51 -9.01
C VAL A 21 10.37 -3.25 -9.50
N GLU A 22 10.28 -2.12 -8.79
CA GLU A 22 11.05 -0.90 -9.12
C GLU A 22 12.56 -1.14 -9.13
N ARG A 23 13.09 -1.87 -8.14
CA ARG A 23 14.51 -2.23 -8.10
C ARG A 23 14.92 -3.06 -9.31
N SER A 24 14.08 -4.01 -9.75
CA SER A 24 14.36 -4.80 -10.96
C SER A 24 14.24 -4.00 -12.26
N LEU A 25 13.33 -3.03 -12.33
CA LEU A 25 13.15 -2.18 -13.50
C LEU A 25 14.19 -1.05 -13.58
N GLY A 26 14.86 -0.72 -12.48
CA GLY A 26 15.84 0.37 -12.39
C GLY A 26 15.25 1.77 -12.56
N ARG A 27 13.92 1.92 -12.42
CA ARG A 27 13.21 3.20 -12.57
C ARG A 27 11.95 3.24 -11.69
N PRO A 28 11.56 4.42 -11.19
CA PRO A 28 10.36 4.56 -10.37
C PRO A 28 9.09 4.37 -11.23
N VAL A 29 8.20 3.49 -10.78
CA VAL A 29 6.90 3.20 -11.40
C VAL A 29 5.73 3.30 -10.40
N LEU A 30 5.97 3.15 -9.09
CA LEU A 30 4.97 3.35 -8.04
C LEU A 30 4.27 4.72 -8.12
N PRO A 31 4.97 5.85 -8.37
CA PRO A 31 4.29 7.15 -8.49
C PRO A 31 3.29 7.20 -9.66
N VAL A 32 3.62 6.56 -10.79
CA VAL A 32 2.72 6.51 -11.96
C VAL A 32 1.50 5.62 -11.65
N LEU A 33 1.71 4.50 -10.96
CA LEU A 33 0.63 3.63 -10.51
C LEU A 33 -0.31 4.35 -9.52
N HIS A 34 0.24 5.14 -8.59
CA HIS A 34 -0.56 6.02 -7.73
C HIS A 34 -1.36 7.06 -8.53
N GLY A 35 -0.74 7.68 -9.54
CA GLY A 35 -1.45 8.59 -10.44
C GLY A 35 -2.61 7.92 -11.19
N CYS A 36 -2.41 6.70 -11.69
CA CYS A 36 -3.49 5.90 -12.30
C CYS A 36 -4.60 5.54 -11.30
N PHE A 37 -4.25 5.22 -10.05
CA PHE A 37 -5.21 4.96 -8.99
C PHE A 37 -6.10 6.19 -8.72
N SER A 38 -5.50 7.37 -8.51
CA SER A 38 -6.27 8.61 -8.31
C SER A 38 -7.13 8.97 -9.51
N LEU A 39 -6.64 8.79 -10.74
CA LEU A 39 -7.47 9.00 -11.92
C LEU A 39 -8.67 8.04 -11.93
N GLY A 40 -8.45 6.78 -11.56
CA GLY A 40 -9.48 5.77 -11.42
C GLY A 40 -10.55 6.15 -10.39
N THR A 41 -10.17 6.67 -9.23
CA THR A 41 -11.13 7.10 -8.20
C THR A 41 -11.99 8.27 -8.66
N VAL A 42 -11.40 9.26 -9.34
CA VAL A 42 -12.14 10.40 -9.90
C VAL A 42 -13.14 9.92 -10.97
N VAL A 43 -12.69 9.10 -11.92
CA VAL A 43 -13.57 8.56 -12.97
C VAL A 43 -14.69 7.71 -12.36
N GLY A 44 -14.36 6.85 -11.39
CA GLY A 44 -15.33 6.03 -10.67
C GLY A 44 -16.37 6.87 -9.92
N ALA A 45 -15.96 7.94 -9.24
CA ALA A 45 -16.85 8.85 -8.55
C ALA A 45 -17.80 9.56 -9.52
N LEU A 46 -17.30 10.05 -10.67
CA LEU A 46 -18.13 10.68 -11.70
C LEU A 46 -19.17 9.70 -12.28
N LEU A 47 -18.77 8.47 -12.57
CA LEU A 47 -19.68 7.42 -13.04
C LEU A 47 -20.73 7.07 -11.98
N GLY A 48 -20.32 6.88 -10.73
CA GLY A 48 -21.23 6.59 -9.61
C GLY A 48 -22.24 7.72 -9.38
N MET A 49 -21.79 8.98 -9.50
CA MET A 49 -22.66 10.15 -9.41
C MET A 49 -23.69 10.18 -10.55
N GLY A 50 -23.28 9.88 -11.77
CA GLY A 50 -24.19 9.75 -12.92
C GLY A 50 -25.24 8.65 -12.73
N LEU A 51 -24.83 7.49 -12.24
CA LEU A 51 -25.74 6.38 -11.94
C LEU A 51 -26.72 6.72 -10.80
N THR A 52 -26.26 7.47 -9.81
CA THR A 52 -27.11 7.97 -8.72
C THR A 52 -28.14 8.96 -9.24
N ALA A 53 -27.75 9.87 -10.15
CA ALA A 53 -28.64 10.87 -10.74
C ALA A 53 -29.81 10.23 -11.53
N VAL A 54 -29.57 9.10 -12.20
CA VAL A 54 -30.62 8.34 -12.90
C VAL A 54 -31.36 7.34 -12.01
N ARG A 55 -31.10 7.36 -10.70
CA ARG A 55 -31.64 6.42 -9.70
C ARG A 55 -31.43 4.95 -10.09
N PHE A 56 -30.24 4.64 -10.61
CA PHE A 56 -29.88 3.28 -10.97
C PHE A 56 -29.87 2.37 -9.72
N PRO A 57 -30.39 1.14 -9.80
CA PRO A 57 -30.45 0.25 -8.64
C PRO A 57 -29.05 -0.10 -8.11
N VAL A 58 -28.81 0.21 -6.82
CA VAL A 58 -27.51 -0.01 -6.17
C VAL A 58 -27.06 -1.47 -6.20
N GLY A 59 -28.00 -2.42 -6.09
CA GLY A 59 -27.68 -3.85 -6.14
C GLY A 59 -27.06 -4.27 -7.47
N TRP A 60 -27.58 -3.75 -8.59
CA TRP A 60 -27.03 -4.01 -9.92
C TRP A 60 -25.67 -3.33 -10.13
N HIS A 61 -25.50 -2.12 -9.59
CA HIS A 61 -24.24 -1.41 -9.66
C HIS A 61 -23.13 -2.18 -8.91
N LEU A 62 -23.40 -2.58 -7.66
CA LEU A 62 -22.46 -3.36 -6.85
C LEU A 62 -22.16 -4.72 -7.48
N ALA A 63 -23.17 -5.41 -8.02
CA ALA A 63 -22.95 -6.69 -8.72
C ALA A 63 -22.07 -6.52 -9.96
N ALA A 64 -22.29 -5.49 -10.76
CA ALA A 64 -21.47 -5.20 -11.95
C ALA A 64 -20.02 -4.89 -11.56
N ILE A 65 -19.80 -4.07 -10.53
CA ILE A 65 -18.45 -3.77 -10.02
C ILE A 65 -17.77 -5.04 -9.50
N ALA A 66 -18.48 -5.85 -8.71
CA ALA A 66 -17.93 -7.09 -8.17
C ALA A 66 -17.47 -8.05 -9.29
N VAL A 67 -18.27 -8.20 -10.34
CA VAL A 67 -17.90 -9.00 -11.52
C VAL A 67 -16.69 -8.40 -12.25
N ALA A 68 -16.67 -7.08 -12.45
CA ALA A 68 -15.55 -6.41 -13.10
C ALA A 68 -14.24 -6.59 -12.34
N VAL A 69 -14.26 -6.41 -11.01
CA VAL A 69 -13.11 -6.62 -10.13
C VAL A 69 -12.66 -8.08 -10.13
N ALA A 70 -13.59 -9.04 -10.06
CA ALA A 70 -13.26 -10.46 -10.13
C ALA A 70 -12.61 -10.83 -11.47
N ALA A 71 -13.16 -10.34 -12.59
CA ALA A 71 -12.60 -10.57 -13.92
C ALA A 71 -11.20 -9.96 -14.07
N ALA A 72 -11.01 -8.73 -13.59
CA ALA A 72 -9.69 -8.09 -13.55
C ALA A 72 -8.71 -8.90 -12.70
N GLY A 73 -9.12 -9.37 -11.52
CA GLY A 73 -8.30 -10.21 -10.65
C GLY A 73 -7.90 -11.55 -11.29
N VAL A 74 -8.84 -12.22 -11.96
CA VAL A 74 -8.52 -13.44 -12.71
C VAL A 74 -7.54 -13.14 -13.86
N TRP A 75 -7.75 -12.04 -14.57
CA TRP A 75 -6.88 -11.63 -15.67
C TRP A 75 -5.46 -11.31 -15.18
N THR A 76 -5.31 -10.54 -14.09
CA THR A 76 -4.00 -10.20 -13.53
C THR A 76 -3.26 -11.43 -13.02
N VAL A 77 -3.93 -12.30 -12.27
CA VAL A 77 -3.31 -13.55 -11.77
C VAL A 77 -2.80 -14.42 -12.93
N ARG A 78 -3.50 -14.44 -14.07
CA ARG A 78 -3.07 -15.18 -15.26
C ARG A 78 -1.95 -14.48 -16.05
N ALA A 79 -1.82 -13.17 -15.93
CA ALA A 79 -0.81 -12.38 -16.63
C ALA A 79 0.52 -12.32 -15.87
N VAL A 80 0.52 -12.62 -14.57
CA VAL A 80 1.71 -12.63 -13.72
C VAL A 80 2.58 -13.87 -14.04
N PRO A 81 3.86 -13.70 -14.43
CA PRO A 81 4.77 -14.81 -14.70
C PRO A 81 4.98 -15.71 -13.46
N ALA A 82 5.10 -17.01 -13.68
CA ALA A 82 5.46 -17.94 -12.61
C ALA A 82 6.84 -17.58 -12.03
N GLY A 83 6.90 -17.30 -10.73
CA GLY A 83 8.14 -16.93 -10.02
C GLY A 83 8.17 -15.53 -9.41
N THR A 84 7.19 -14.66 -9.72
CA THR A 84 7.04 -13.37 -9.00
C THR A 84 6.71 -13.60 -7.52
N GLY A 85 7.37 -12.85 -6.63
CA GLY A 85 7.20 -12.98 -5.17
C GLY A 85 7.88 -14.19 -4.52
N GLN A 86 8.66 -15.00 -5.26
CA GLN A 86 9.51 -16.05 -4.68
C GLN A 86 10.85 -15.42 -4.28
N GLU A 87 11.16 -15.38 -2.99
CA GLU A 87 12.49 -15.01 -2.50
C GLU A 87 13.40 -16.22 -2.71
N GLU A 88 14.42 -16.09 -3.56
CA GLU A 88 15.39 -17.16 -3.84
C GLU A 88 16.07 -17.52 -2.51
N ALA A 89 15.67 -18.64 -1.90
CA ALA A 89 16.25 -19.11 -0.66
C ALA A 89 17.75 -19.34 -0.89
N ALA A 90 18.59 -18.47 -0.33
CA ALA A 90 20.03 -18.59 -0.44
C ALA A 90 20.47 -19.98 0.04
N PRO A 91 21.27 -20.74 -0.73
CA PRO A 91 21.71 -22.07 -0.32
C PRO A 91 22.52 -21.96 0.97
N GLY A 92 22.00 -22.50 2.07
CA GLY A 92 22.69 -22.56 3.35
C GLY A 92 23.95 -23.43 3.24
N GLY A 93 25.11 -22.80 3.29
CA GLY A 93 26.40 -23.49 3.42
C GLY A 93 26.67 -23.92 4.88
N PRO A 94 27.29 -25.09 5.12
CA PRO A 94 27.42 -25.65 6.47
C PRO A 94 28.34 -24.83 7.37
N ALA A 95 28.03 -24.87 8.67
CA ALA A 95 28.81 -24.31 9.75
C ALA A 95 30.16 -25.02 9.88
N ASP A 96 31.26 -24.27 9.78
CA ASP A 96 32.55 -24.68 10.34
C ASP A 96 33.17 -23.51 11.10
N SER A 97 33.59 -23.84 12.31
CA SER A 97 34.27 -23.03 13.30
C SER A 97 35.69 -22.68 12.87
N ASP A 98 36.27 -21.70 13.56
CA ASP A 98 37.72 -21.46 13.70
C ASP A 98 38.41 -20.63 12.61
N ALA A 99 38.28 -19.30 12.71
CA ALA A 99 39.33 -18.35 12.34
C ALA A 99 39.04 -16.95 12.92
N ALA A 100 39.21 -16.79 14.23
CA ALA A 100 39.20 -15.49 14.89
C ALA A 100 40.54 -15.24 15.61
N SER A 101 41.59 -15.13 14.82
CA SER A 101 42.78 -14.35 15.18
C SER A 101 43.36 -13.78 13.89
N ASP A 102 43.10 -12.51 13.63
CA ASP A 102 44.14 -11.54 13.34
C ASP A 102 43.58 -10.21 12.79
N ALA A 103 44.27 -9.15 13.19
CA ALA A 103 44.30 -7.82 12.60
C ALA A 103 43.10 -6.87 12.87
N ALA A 104 43.21 -6.19 14.02
CA ALA A 104 42.86 -4.79 14.07
C ALA A 104 43.74 -3.98 13.08
N SER A 105 43.11 -2.97 12.46
CA SER A 105 43.70 -1.81 11.77
C SER A 105 43.74 -1.85 10.24
N ALA A 106 42.74 -1.20 9.61
CA ALA A 106 42.96 -0.14 8.62
C ALA A 106 41.62 0.48 8.18
N ALA A 107 41.54 1.81 8.30
CA ALA A 107 40.81 2.79 7.49
C ALA A 107 39.37 2.50 7.00
N GLY A 108 38.47 3.45 7.29
CA GLY A 108 37.08 3.48 6.88
C GLY A 108 36.85 3.16 5.39
N SER A 109 36.02 2.15 5.17
CA SER A 109 35.40 1.81 3.91
C SER A 109 33.93 1.55 4.22
N GLU A 110 33.09 2.52 3.88
CA GLU A 110 31.63 2.36 3.85
C GLU A 110 31.30 1.36 2.73
N GLY A 111 31.24 0.09 3.10
CA GLY A 111 30.98 -1.03 2.19
C GLY A 111 30.50 -2.24 2.97
N GLY A 112 29.60 -2.03 3.92
CA GLY A 112 29.03 -3.10 4.74
C GLY A 112 27.89 -3.80 4.02
N GLY A 113 28.22 -4.83 3.23
CA GLY A 113 27.27 -5.86 2.81
C GLY A 113 26.70 -6.54 4.05
N GLY A 114 25.61 -5.99 4.57
CA GLY A 114 24.95 -6.48 5.77
C GLY A 114 24.32 -7.82 5.51
N ARG A 115 24.89 -8.88 6.07
CA ARG A 115 24.22 -10.18 6.22
C ARG A 115 22.92 -9.93 6.98
N HIS A 116 21.79 -10.05 6.29
CA HIS A 116 20.47 -9.94 6.91
C HIS A 116 20.42 -10.97 8.06
N PRO A 117 20.06 -10.57 9.29
CA PRO A 117 19.84 -11.54 10.35
C PRO A 117 18.60 -12.35 10.01
N ASP A 118 18.80 -13.50 9.37
CA ASP A 118 17.75 -14.44 8.99
C ASP A 118 17.12 -15.01 10.27
N GLY A 119 15.99 -14.43 10.66
CA GLY A 119 15.18 -14.91 11.78
C GLY A 119 14.41 -13.81 12.53
N PHE A 120 13.40 -14.24 13.28
CA PHE A 120 12.49 -13.38 14.06
C PHE A 120 13.20 -12.33 14.95
N ARG A 121 14.40 -12.65 15.46
CA ARG A 121 15.23 -11.74 16.27
C ARG A 121 15.82 -10.58 15.46
N GLY A 122 16.11 -10.80 14.18
CA GLY A 122 16.55 -9.77 13.24
C GLY A 122 15.44 -8.77 12.90
N GLN A 123 14.23 -9.28 12.65
CA GLN A 123 13.03 -8.43 12.46
C GLN A 123 12.69 -7.62 13.72
N LEU A 124 12.84 -8.20 14.92
CA LEU A 124 12.66 -7.47 16.18
C LEU A 124 13.71 -6.38 16.42
N ALA A 125 14.88 -6.45 15.79
CA ALA A 125 15.91 -5.42 15.92
C ALA A 125 15.46 -4.08 15.32
N VAL A 126 14.55 -4.09 14.33
CA VAL A 126 13.97 -2.88 13.72
C VAL A 126 13.26 -2.02 14.76
N TRP A 127 12.61 -2.64 15.75
CA TRP A 127 11.92 -1.94 16.84
C TRP A 127 12.86 -1.21 17.80
N ARG A 128 14.17 -1.51 17.76
CA ARG A 128 15.18 -0.79 18.54
C ARG A 128 15.69 0.46 17.83
N ASP A 129 15.48 0.59 16.53
CA ASP A 129 15.82 1.80 15.81
C ASP A 129 14.72 2.85 16.05
N ARG A 130 15.03 3.82 16.92
CA ARG A 130 14.10 4.88 17.30
C ARG A 130 13.69 5.75 16.11
N ARG A 131 14.52 5.89 15.08
CA ARG A 131 14.16 6.69 13.90
C ARG A 131 13.13 5.95 13.07
N LEU A 132 13.31 4.66 12.83
CA LEU A 132 12.35 3.84 12.09
C LEU A 132 11.00 3.76 12.81
N VAL A 133 11.00 3.59 14.13
CA VAL A 133 9.76 3.60 14.93
C VAL A 133 9.03 4.94 14.84
N MET A 134 9.76 6.07 14.89
CA MET A 134 9.15 7.40 14.78
C MET A 134 8.57 7.66 13.39
N ILE A 135 9.27 7.26 12.33
CA ILE A 135 8.74 7.35 10.96
C ILE A 135 7.47 6.50 10.84
N GLY A 136 7.50 5.25 11.33
CA GLY A 136 6.32 4.37 11.34
C GLY A 136 5.14 4.97 12.11
N LEU A 137 5.38 5.59 13.27
CA LEU A 137 4.35 6.25 14.06
C LEU A 137 3.75 7.46 13.35
N ILE A 138 4.58 8.28 12.71
CA ILE A 138 4.12 9.45 11.94
C ILE A 138 3.25 9.00 10.76
N VAL A 139 3.71 8.00 10.01
CA VAL A 139 2.96 7.43 8.88
C VAL A 139 1.63 6.82 9.36
N LEU A 140 1.64 6.07 10.46
CA LEU A 140 0.43 5.52 11.06
C LEU A 140 -0.57 6.63 11.47
N ALA A 141 -0.07 7.70 12.09
CA ALA A 141 -0.91 8.82 12.50
C ALA A 141 -1.51 9.56 11.29
N MET A 142 -0.74 9.76 10.23
CA MET A 142 -1.24 10.35 8.97
C MET A 142 -2.30 9.46 8.31
N ALA A 143 -2.02 8.17 8.14
CA ALA A 143 -2.97 7.22 7.56
C ALA A 143 -4.28 7.13 8.37
N PHE A 144 -4.17 7.18 9.70
CA PHE A 144 -5.34 7.21 10.59
C PHE A 144 -6.15 8.50 10.43
N ALA A 145 -5.49 9.66 10.37
CA ALA A 145 -6.14 10.94 10.17
C ALA A 145 -6.83 11.03 8.80
N GLU A 146 -6.18 10.54 7.75
CA GLU A 146 -6.70 10.50 6.38
C GLU A 146 -7.90 9.55 6.25
N GLY A 147 -7.80 8.34 6.82
CA GLY A 147 -8.91 7.38 6.83
C GLY A 147 -10.12 7.92 7.61
N SER A 148 -9.88 8.54 8.77
CA SER A 148 -10.94 9.18 9.56
C SER A 148 -11.61 10.33 8.80
N ALA A 149 -10.84 11.11 8.04
CA ALA A 149 -11.41 12.16 7.19
C ALA A 149 -12.28 11.57 6.07
N ASN A 150 -11.81 10.55 5.34
CA ASN A 150 -12.58 9.92 4.26
C ASN A 150 -13.91 9.31 4.72
N ASP A 151 -13.93 8.65 5.88
CA ASP A 151 -15.12 7.98 6.39
C ASP A 151 -16.16 8.95 6.98
N TRP A 152 -15.71 9.99 7.68
CA TRP A 152 -16.60 10.85 8.47
C TRP A 152 -16.96 12.17 7.77
N LEU A 153 -16.16 12.65 6.81
CA LEU A 153 -16.44 13.90 6.09
C LEU A 153 -17.78 13.87 5.32
N PRO A 154 -18.17 12.76 4.65
CA PRO A 154 -19.48 12.69 3.98
C PRO A 154 -20.65 12.64 4.97
N LEU A 155 -20.51 11.87 6.06
CA LEU A 155 -21.52 11.75 7.13
C LEU A 155 -21.71 13.08 7.87
N LEU A 156 -20.63 13.78 8.22
CA LEU A 156 -20.69 15.09 8.88
C LEU A 156 -21.35 16.16 8.00
N MET A 157 -21.13 16.13 6.68
CA MET A 157 -21.78 17.07 5.76
C MET A 157 -23.28 16.83 5.60
N VAL A 158 -23.70 15.57 5.56
CA VAL A 158 -25.12 15.19 5.36
C VAL A 158 -25.90 15.27 6.67
N ASP A 159 -25.43 14.61 7.73
CA ASP A 159 -26.17 14.48 8.99
C ASP A 159 -25.95 15.66 9.96
N GLY A 160 -24.79 16.33 9.88
CA GLY A 160 -24.43 17.42 10.79
C GLY A 160 -24.82 18.82 10.31
N HIS A 161 -24.95 19.05 9.00
CA HIS A 161 -25.22 20.37 8.41
C HIS A 161 -26.47 20.42 7.51
N GLY A 162 -27.22 19.31 7.37
CA GLY A 162 -28.47 19.27 6.61
C GLY A 162 -28.30 19.55 5.10
N THR A 163 -27.10 19.33 4.56
CA THR A 163 -26.79 19.59 3.14
C THR A 163 -27.22 18.41 2.27
N SER A 164 -27.53 18.66 0.99
CA SER A 164 -27.97 17.61 0.08
C SER A 164 -26.86 16.59 -0.20
N ALA A 165 -27.21 15.34 -0.51
CA ALA A 165 -26.25 14.27 -0.85
C ALA A 165 -25.27 14.67 -1.98
N THR A 166 -25.70 15.57 -2.86
CA THR A 166 -24.88 16.14 -3.94
C THR A 166 -23.76 17.03 -3.40
N ALA A 167 -24.02 17.83 -2.36
CA ALA A 167 -23.00 18.66 -1.71
C ALA A 167 -21.97 17.81 -0.95
N GLY A 168 -22.42 16.74 -0.25
CA GLY A 168 -21.51 15.77 0.38
C GLY A 168 -20.58 15.09 -0.63
N SER A 169 -21.12 14.72 -1.81
CA SER A 169 -20.33 14.13 -2.90
C SER A 169 -19.33 15.12 -3.52
N LEU A 170 -19.67 16.41 -3.58
CA LEU A 170 -18.79 17.47 -4.10
C LEU A 170 -17.61 17.74 -3.16
N THR A 171 -17.85 17.77 -1.85
CA THR A 171 -16.80 17.94 -0.83
C THR A 171 -15.81 16.78 -0.84
N PHE A 172 -16.31 15.54 -0.98
CA PHE A 172 -15.45 14.36 -1.14
C PHE A 172 -14.61 14.44 -2.43
N MET A 173 -15.20 14.89 -3.55
CA MET A 173 -14.46 15.09 -4.80
C MET A 173 -13.34 16.14 -4.64
N LEU A 174 -13.63 17.28 -4.03
CA LEU A 174 -12.64 18.34 -3.78
C LEU A 174 -11.49 17.86 -2.88
N PHE A 175 -11.82 17.12 -1.82
CA PHE A 175 -10.82 16.51 -0.95
C PHE A 175 -9.95 15.50 -1.71
N ALA A 176 -10.55 14.60 -2.48
CA ALA A 176 -9.82 13.62 -3.29
C ALA A 176 -8.90 14.28 -4.34
N VAL A 177 -9.34 15.38 -4.96
CA VAL A 177 -8.52 16.16 -5.89
C VAL A 177 -7.35 16.84 -5.17
N ALA A 178 -7.59 17.46 -4.01
CA ALA A 178 -6.54 18.09 -3.22
C ALA A 178 -5.48 17.08 -2.73
N MET A 179 -5.91 15.86 -2.44
CA MET A 179 -5.01 14.74 -2.12
C MET A 179 -4.16 14.27 -3.31
N THR A 180 -4.57 14.60 -4.53
CA THR A 180 -3.91 14.15 -5.76
C THR A 180 -2.82 15.14 -6.25
N THR A 181 -2.86 16.39 -5.79
CA THR A 181 -1.89 17.46 -6.16
C THR A 181 -0.80 17.63 -5.13
#